data_AF-A0A5M3MNH8-F1
#
_entry.id   AF-A0A5M3MNH8-F1
#
_cell.length_a   1.000
_cell.length_b   1.000
_cell.length_c   1.000
_cell.angle_alpha   90.00
_cell.angle_beta   90.00
_cell.angle_gamma   90.00
#
_symmetry.space_group_name_H-M   'P 1'
#
loop_
_entity.id
_entity.type
_entity.pdbx_description
1 polymer ?
#
loop_
_entity_poly.entity_id
_entity_poly.type
_entity_poly.pdbx_seq_one_letter_code
_entity_poly.pdbx_strand_id
1 'polypeptide(L)'
;MASQTTLPSSQPVPVINQLPFELLAKIFVHSAQKPVHPVNEWCIPKYPRETLVEADLSGTLNIARVCRQWRNVVLAIPELWKMIKISTAEDAVTFAESLPLPLHVLGRSPPSSVFLTLIFRPTKVFTEADVGHIPVTPEIKNIKGMDVQGDSHIRSSALFGWMHQFPNLTHLSLINIHVDHDAVCIPDPLRSRLTHLHVYLWFDSHVNRFFDNRLSPSLNRPWSSLTSLTVEMPNWVLENHILRAILARSPNLVELFIVAGEVDPDQNWTATSSRTLRTFSFWVEGASLEENVLVALFGALSFPSLSNLIVTAPPRCGNLAFISRFLRRSKCRLSSLTLTNVKTEDSEWFENSEVRRAAVSIGEEFAIPSVEFAFTTAETRVYQASKERWYDLDSSWL
;
A
#
# COMPACT_ATOMS: atom_id res chain seq x y z
N MET A 1 14.68 -3.53 -76.35
CA MET A 1 14.10 -2.45 -75.53
C MET A 1 12.68 -2.82 -75.18
N ALA A 2 12.43 -3.19 -73.92
CA ALA A 2 11.09 -3.28 -73.34
C ALA A 2 11.25 -3.03 -71.83
N SER A 3 10.94 -1.81 -71.38
CA SER A 3 10.83 -1.51 -69.95
C SER A 3 9.51 -2.07 -69.45
N GLN A 4 9.57 -3.05 -68.56
CA GLN A 4 8.41 -3.52 -67.81
C GLN A 4 8.09 -2.52 -66.70
N THR A 5 7.02 -1.77 -66.90
CA THR A 5 6.40 -0.92 -65.89
C THR A 5 5.71 -1.83 -64.87
N THR A 6 6.34 -2.04 -63.71
CA THR A 6 5.73 -2.76 -62.59
C THR A 6 4.65 -1.87 -61.96
N LEU A 7 3.39 -2.34 -62.02
CA LEU A 7 2.25 -1.71 -61.36
C LEU A 7 2.48 -1.74 -59.83
N PRO A 8 2.29 -0.61 -59.11
CA PRO A 8 2.40 -0.60 -57.67
C PRO A 8 1.29 -1.48 -57.09
N SER A 9 1.66 -2.59 -56.45
CA SER A 9 0.69 -3.40 -55.73
C SER A 9 0.22 -2.61 -54.50
N SER A 10 -1.06 -2.25 -54.50
CA SER A 10 -1.70 -1.65 -53.33
C SER A 10 -1.80 -2.72 -52.25
N GLN A 11 -0.82 -2.78 -51.34
CA GLN A 11 -0.96 -3.60 -50.16
C GLN A 11 -2.17 -3.08 -49.36
N PRO A 12 -3.15 -3.95 -49.04
CA PRO A 12 -4.29 -3.53 -48.25
C PRO A 12 -3.79 -3.01 -46.90
N VAL A 13 -4.19 -1.79 -46.54
CA VAL A 13 -3.88 -1.24 -45.22
C VAL A 13 -4.55 -2.13 -44.18
N PRO A 14 -3.82 -2.66 -43.18
CA PRO A 14 -4.39 -3.49 -42.14
C PRO A 14 -5.56 -2.76 -41.46
N VAL A 15 -6.70 -3.44 -41.30
CA VAL A 15 -7.91 -2.91 -40.63
C VAL A 15 -7.60 -2.34 -39.25
N ILE A 16 -6.59 -2.91 -38.58
CA ILE A 16 -6.18 -2.48 -37.23
C ILE A 16 -5.62 -1.05 -37.18
N ASN A 17 -5.10 -0.53 -38.30
CA ASN A 17 -4.64 0.87 -38.39
C ASN A 17 -5.81 1.86 -38.57
N GLN A 18 -7.01 1.36 -38.88
CA GLN A 18 -8.23 2.15 -39.04
C GLN A 18 -9.07 2.19 -37.76
N LEU A 19 -8.65 1.48 -36.69
CA LEU A 19 -9.37 1.53 -35.43
C LEU A 19 -9.29 2.96 -34.84
N PRO A 20 -10.43 3.48 -34.31
CA PRO A 20 -10.45 4.70 -33.52
C PRO A 20 -9.43 4.67 -32.38
N PHE A 21 -8.88 5.85 -32.05
CA PHE A 21 -7.90 6.02 -30.98
C PHE A 21 -8.40 5.45 -29.66
N GLU A 22 -9.68 5.67 -29.34
CA GLU A 22 -10.33 5.28 -28.09
C GLU A 22 -10.40 3.76 -27.95
N LEU A 23 -10.65 3.05 -29.06
CA LEU A 23 -10.67 1.59 -29.07
C LEU A 23 -9.27 1.02 -28.91
N LEU A 24 -8.28 1.58 -29.62
CA LEU A 24 -6.88 1.19 -29.44
C LEU A 24 -6.43 1.44 -28.00
N ALA A 25 -6.80 2.57 -27.40
CA ALA A 25 -6.46 2.90 -26.02
C ALA A 25 -7.01 1.86 -25.03
N LYS A 26 -8.29 1.51 -25.15
CA LYS A 26 -8.91 0.46 -24.32
C LYS A 26 -8.24 -0.90 -24.52
N ILE A 27 -8.00 -1.30 -25.76
CA ILE A 27 -7.30 -2.55 -26.08
C ILE A 27 -5.91 -2.55 -25.44
N PHE A 28 -5.19 -1.43 -25.50
CA PHE A 28 -3.82 -1.35 -25.00
C PHE A 28 -3.77 -1.42 -23.48
N VAL A 29 -4.66 -0.70 -22.79
CA VAL A 29 -4.80 -0.78 -21.32
C VAL A 29 -5.11 -2.21 -20.88
N HIS A 30 -6.09 -2.87 -21.51
CA HIS A 30 -6.41 -4.26 -21.20
C HIS A 30 -5.27 -5.22 -21.52
N SER A 31 -4.57 -5.05 -22.66
CA SER A 31 -3.46 -5.91 -23.05
C SER A 31 -2.23 -5.76 -22.15
N ALA A 32 -2.10 -4.63 -21.45
CA ALA A 32 -1.00 -4.34 -20.56
C ALA A 32 -1.28 -4.73 -19.10
N GLN A 33 -2.50 -5.17 -18.78
CA GLN A 33 -2.85 -5.71 -17.46
C GLN A 33 -2.08 -7.00 -17.20
N LYS A 34 -1.36 -7.03 -16.09
CA LYS A 34 -0.66 -8.21 -15.58
C LYS A 34 -1.29 -8.63 -14.25
N PRO A 35 -1.34 -9.93 -13.93
CA PRO A 35 -1.69 -10.38 -12.60
C PRO A 35 -0.79 -9.72 -11.54
N VAL A 36 -1.39 -9.19 -10.49
CA VAL A 36 -0.67 -8.72 -9.32
C VAL A 36 -0.30 -9.95 -8.50
N HIS A 37 0.98 -10.30 -8.51
CA HIS A 37 1.47 -11.33 -7.62
C HIS A 37 1.71 -10.74 -6.23
N PRO A 38 1.23 -11.40 -5.16
CA PRO A 38 1.57 -10.99 -3.81
C PRO A 38 3.09 -11.04 -3.65
N VAL A 39 3.64 -10.06 -2.94
CA VAL A 39 5.08 -9.95 -2.67
C VAL A 39 5.58 -11.17 -1.90
N ASN A 40 4.76 -11.63 -0.96
CA ASN A 40 4.87 -12.82 -0.14
C ASN A 40 3.44 -13.23 0.24
N GLU A 41 3.23 -14.49 0.61
CA GLU A 41 1.93 -14.99 1.04
C GLU A 41 1.45 -14.36 2.36
N TRP A 42 2.37 -13.72 3.10
CA TRP A 42 2.17 -13.21 4.44
C TRP A 42 1.88 -11.69 4.52
N CYS A 43 2.13 -10.92 3.46
CA CYS A 43 1.74 -9.51 3.45
C CYS A 43 0.32 -9.34 2.95
N ILE A 44 -0.39 -8.38 3.51
CA ILE A 44 -1.62 -7.91 2.88
C ILE A 44 -1.30 -7.24 1.53
N PRO A 45 -2.03 -7.58 0.45
CA PRO A 45 -1.81 -6.98 -0.86
C PRO A 45 -1.93 -5.46 -0.81
N LYS A 46 -1.03 -4.78 -1.51
CA LYS A 46 -1.06 -3.31 -1.67
C LYS A 46 -2.13 -2.86 -2.65
N TYR A 47 -2.33 -3.68 -3.67
CA TYR A 47 -3.28 -3.43 -4.75
C TYR A 47 -4.45 -4.38 -4.54
N PRO A 48 -5.67 -3.84 -4.37
CA PRO A 48 -6.85 -4.67 -4.22
C PRO A 48 -7.30 -5.31 -5.53
N ARG A 49 -6.83 -4.78 -6.67
CA ARG A 49 -7.11 -5.34 -8.00
C ARG A 49 -6.22 -6.54 -8.27
N GLU A 50 -6.81 -7.58 -8.84
CA GLU A 50 -6.10 -8.78 -9.30
C GLU A 50 -5.14 -8.50 -10.46
N THR A 51 -5.36 -7.40 -11.19
CA THR A 51 -4.52 -7.01 -12.32
C THR A 51 -4.12 -5.54 -12.27
N LEU A 52 -2.93 -5.23 -12.77
CA LEU A 52 -2.36 -3.88 -12.83
C LEU A 52 -1.63 -3.67 -14.16
N VAL A 53 -1.74 -2.47 -14.71
CA VAL A 53 -0.91 -2.06 -15.85
C VAL A 53 0.44 -1.62 -15.33
N GLU A 54 1.50 -2.26 -15.82
CA GLU A 54 2.86 -2.05 -15.31
C GLU A 54 3.85 -1.96 -16.46
N ALA A 55 4.46 -0.78 -16.63
CA ALA A 55 5.53 -0.55 -17.59
C ALA A 55 6.87 -1.09 -17.07
N ASP A 56 7.69 -1.62 -17.99
CA ASP A 56 9.04 -2.07 -17.68
C ASP A 56 10.04 -0.90 -17.57
N LEU A 57 11.28 -1.24 -17.17
CA LEU A 57 12.40 -0.31 -17.06
C LEU A 57 12.65 0.50 -18.33
N SER A 58 12.53 -0.14 -19.50
CA SER A 58 12.71 0.53 -20.79
C SER A 58 11.59 1.53 -21.10
N GLY A 59 10.51 1.55 -20.30
CA GLY A 59 9.29 2.27 -20.64
C GLY A 59 8.72 1.77 -21.95
N THR A 60 8.99 0.52 -22.34
CA THR A 60 8.49 -0.04 -23.60
C THR A 60 7.42 -1.06 -23.30
N LEU A 61 6.17 -0.68 -23.49
CA LEU A 61 5.12 -1.68 -23.65
C LEU A 61 5.36 -2.42 -24.97
N ASN A 62 5.26 -3.75 -24.96
CA ASN A 62 5.41 -4.57 -26.18
C ASN A 62 4.55 -4.03 -27.33
N ILE A 63 3.38 -3.48 -27.00
CA ILE A 63 2.44 -2.89 -27.95
C ILE A 63 2.95 -1.59 -28.60
N ALA A 64 3.79 -0.81 -27.93
CA ALA A 64 4.41 0.39 -28.47
C ALA A 64 5.51 0.10 -29.52
N ARG A 65 5.89 -1.18 -29.69
CA ARG A 65 6.90 -1.63 -30.64
C ARG A 65 6.32 -2.02 -32.01
N VAL A 66 4.99 -2.18 -32.11
CA VAL A 66 4.32 -2.68 -33.32
C VAL A 66 4.43 -1.71 -34.50
N CYS A 67 3.97 -0.47 -34.34
CA CYS A 67 4.10 0.57 -35.37
C CYS A 67 4.14 1.97 -34.75
N ARG A 68 4.43 3.00 -35.56
CA ARG A 68 4.51 4.40 -35.10
C ARG A 68 3.17 4.91 -34.53
N GLN A 69 2.05 4.56 -35.16
CA GLN A 69 0.72 4.96 -34.70
C GLN A 69 0.44 4.39 -33.31
N TRP A 70 0.69 3.09 -33.10
CA TRP A 70 0.48 2.45 -31.80
C TRP A 70 1.37 3.05 -30.72
N ARG A 71 2.63 3.33 -31.04
CA ARG A 71 3.53 4.04 -30.11
C ARG A 71 2.98 5.40 -29.69
N ASN A 72 2.47 6.19 -30.65
CA ASN A 72 1.88 7.50 -30.34
C ASN A 72 0.64 7.36 -29.46
N VAL A 73 -0.21 6.36 -29.73
CA VAL A 73 -1.37 6.05 -28.91
C VAL A 73 -0.94 5.69 -27.49
N VAL A 74 0.01 4.76 -27.33
CA VAL A 74 0.54 4.33 -26.03
C VAL A 74 1.12 5.50 -25.23
N LEU A 75 1.91 6.38 -25.87
CA LEU A 75 2.48 7.56 -25.21
C LEU A 75 1.44 8.60 -24.80
N ALA A 76 0.25 8.60 -25.43
CA ALA A 76 -0.83 9.54 -25.14
C ALA A 76 -1.78 9.06 -24.03
N ILE A 77 -1.59 7.84 -23.49
CA ILE A 77 -2.46 7.23 -22.47
C ILE A 77 -1.74 7.24 -21.11
N PRO A 78 -2.06 8.17 -20.20
CA PRO A 78 -1.41 8.26 -18.88
C PRO A 78 -1.50 6.98 -18.05
N GLU A 79 -2.61 6.24 -18.18
CA GLU A 79 -2.91 5.02 -17.42
C GLU A 79 -1.85 3.94 -17.65
N LEU A 80 -1.25 3.91 -18.84
CA LEU A 80 -0.19 2.96 -19.21
C LEU A 80 1.14 3.26 -18.49
N TRP A 81 1.31 4.47 -17.96
CA TRP A 81 2.55 4.97 -17.37
C TRP A 81 2.43 5.28 -15.88
N LYS A 82 1.25 5.03 -15.31
CA LYS A 82 0.96 5.33 -13.91
C LYS A 82 1.82 4.51 -12.95
N MET A 83 2.08 3.26 -13.30
CA MET A 83 2.89 2.33 -12.51
C MET A 83 4.10 1.88 -13.34
N ILE A 84 5.29 2.19 -12.86
CA ILE A 84 6.55 1.79 -13.51
C ILE A 84 7.28 0.84 -12.57
N LYS A 85 7.53 -0.39 -13.04
CA LYS A 85 8.31 -1.36 -12.28
C LYS A 85 9.76 -1.35 -12.70
N ILE A 86 10.58 -1.32 -11.67
CA ILE A 86 12.02 -1.24 -11.74
C ILE A 86 12.54 -2.41 -10.93
N SER A 87 12.98 -3.47 -11.62
CA SER A 87 13.63 -4.61 -10.96
C SER A 87 15.14 -4.45 -11.11
N THR A 88 15.89 -4.54 -10.02
CA THR A 88 17.36 -4.59 -10.14
C THR A 88 17.74 -5.85 -10.90
N ALA A 89 18.49 -5.69 -11.99
CA ALA A 89 19.18 -6.82 -12.62
C ALA A 89 20.18 -7.44 -11.63
N GLU A 90 20.62 -8.67 -11.89
CA GLU A 90 21.61 -9.37 -11.06
C GLU A 90 22.92 -8.57 -10.92
N ASP A 91 23.26 -7.77 -11.93
CA ASP A 91 24.40 -6.85 -11.92
C ASP A 91 24.01 -5.47 -11.37
N ALA A 92 24.02 -5.36 -10.04
CA ALA A 92 23.60 -4.14 -9.35
C ALA A 92 24.57 -2.94 -9.51
N VAL A 93 25.77 -3.13 -10.06
CA VAL A 93 26.70 -2.02 -10.41
C VAL A 93 26.07 -1.11 -11.46
N THR A 94 25.40 -1.68 -12.48
CA THR A 94 24.75 -0.91 -13.55
C THR A 94 23.50 -0.17 -13.04
N PHE A 95 22.88 -0.67 -11.97
CA PHE A 95 21.69 -0.05 -11.39
C PHE A 95 21.99 1.24 -10.63
N ALA A 96 23.14 1.30 -9.93
CA ALA A 96 23.53 2.47 -9.14
C ALA A 96 23.90 3.68 -10.01
N GLU A 97 24.45 3.45 -11.20
CA GLU A 97 24.92 4.53 -12.08
C GLU A 97 23.82 5.11 -12.98
N SER A 98 22.75 4.36 -13.22
CA SER A 98 21.59 4.86 -13.97
C SER A 98 20.36 4.04 -13.60
N LEU A 99 19.49 4.58 -12.73
CA LEU A 99 18.09 4.15 -12.76
C LEU A 99 17.58 4.56 -14.15
N PRO A 100 17.27 3.61 -15.04
CA PRO A 100 16.76 3.94 -16.35
C PRO A 100 15.28 4.28 -16.15
N LEU A 101 15.01 5.40 -15.50
CA LEU A 101 13.67 5.95 -15.51
C LEU A 101 13.40 6.31 -16.97
N PRO A 102 12.24 5.93 -17.52
CA PRO A 102 11.85 6.37 -18.86
C PRO A 102 11.42 7.85 -18.79
N LEU A 103 12.33 8.73 -18.39
CA LEU A 103 12.09 10.17 -18.17
C LEU A 103 11.49 10.81 -19.42
N HIS A 104 11.96 10.38 -20.60
CA HIS A 104 11.42 10.84 -21.88
C HIS A 104 9.94 10.46 -22.10
N VAL A 105 9.46 9.36 -21.50
CA VAL A 105 8.05 8.97 -21.52
C VAL A 105 7.27 9.79 -20.49
N LEU A 106 7.83 9.96 -19.29
CA LEU A 106 7.25 10.77 -18.23
C LEU A 106 7.04 12.24 -18.63
N GLY A 107 7.94 12.79 -19.45
CA GLY A 107 7.83 14.15 -19.96
C GLY A 107 6.82 14.31 -21.11
N ARG A 108 6.36 13.20 -21.71
CA ARG A 108 5.37 13.20 -22.79
C ARG A 108 3.95 12.91 -22.32
N SER A 109 3.82 12.24 -21.18
CA SER A 109 2.52 12.05 -20.54
C SER A 109 2.01 13.40 -20.00
N PRO A 110 0.70 13.67 -20.04
CA PRO A 110 0.06 14.67 -19.21
C PRO A 110 0.54 14.57 -17.75
N PRO A 111 0.50 15.66 -16.97
CA PRO A 111 0.89 15.65 -15.56
C PRO A 111 -0.03 14.71 -14.77
N SER A 112 0.39 13.45 -14.66
CA SER A 112 -0.29 12.39 -13.92
C SER A 112 0.57 11.98 -12.73
N SER A 113 -0.10 11.55 -11.66
CA SER A 113 0.55 10.88 -10.53
C SER A 113 1.25 9.62 -11.04
N VAL A 114 2.58 9.53 -10.92
CA VAL A 114 3.34 8.32 -11.23
C VAL A 114 3.79 7.65 -9.94
N PHE A 115 3.73 6.32 -9.96
CA PHE A 115 4.12 5.43 -8.88
C PHE A 115 5.21 4.49 -9.37
N LEU A 116 6.27 4.39 -8.59
CA LEU A 116 7.39 3.48 -8.89
C LEU A 116 7.29 2.23 -8.03
N THR A 117 7.48 1.06 -8.62
CA THR A 117 7.70 -0.19 -7.88
C THR A 117 9.14 -0.61 -8.05
N LEU A 118 9.91 -0.58 -6.97
CA LEU A 118 11.31 -0.95 -6.92
C LEU A 118 11.43 -2.31 -6.28
N ILE A 119 11.99 -3.27 -7.01
CA ILE A 119 12.28 -4.61 -6.47
C ILE A 119 13.79 -4.76 -6.38
N PHE A 120 14.28 -4.77 -5.15
CA PHE A 120 15.65 -5.03 -4.79
C PHE A 120 15.82 -6.53 -4.52
N ARG A 121 16.59 -7.20 -5.37
CA ARG A 121 17.02 -8.56 -5.12
C ARG A 121 18.23 -8.56 -4.18
N PRO A 122 18.44 -9.61 -3.37
CA PRO A 122 19.58 -9.73 -2.49
C PRO A 122 20.86 -9.79 -3.31
N THR A 123 21.46 -8.62 -3.49
CA THR A 123 22.73 -8.41 -4.17
C THR A 123 23.65 -7.70 -3.19
N LYS A 124 24.95 -8.02 -3.22
CA LYS A 124 25.97 -7.46 -2.32
C LYS A 124 26.18 -5.93 -2.47
N VAL A 125 25.42 -5.26 -3.32
CA VAL A 125 25.77 -3.92 -3.81
C VAL A 125 25.25 -2.80 -2.92
N PHE A 126 24.09 -2.94 -2.25
CA PHE A 126 23.58 -1.89 -1.35
C PHE A 126 24.38 -1.72 -0.05
N THR A 127 25.27 -2.66 0.26
CA THR A 127 26.19 -2.54 1.40
C THR A 127 27.45 -1.74 1.06
N GLU A 128 27.82 -1.61 -0.21
CA GLU A 128 29.13 -1.09 -0.62
C GLU A 128 29.08 0.09 -1.60
N ALA A 129 28.04 0.21 -2.43
CA ALA A 129 27.96 1.26 -3.44
C ALA A 129 27.33 2.55 -2.88
N ASP A 130 27.97 3.68 -3.16
CA ASP A 130 27.34 4.99 -3.07
C ASP A 130 26.23 5.04 -4.14
N VAL A 131 24.97 5.12 -3.70
CA VAL A 131 23.85 5.12 -4.64
C VAL A 131 23.86 6.46 -5.36
N GLY A 132 24.23 6.45 -6.63
CA GLY A 132 24.39 7.65 -7.44
C GLY A 132 23.16 8.55 -7.40
N HIS A 133 23.39 9.86 -7.53
CA HIS A 133 22.31 10.84 -7.69
C HIS A 133 21.59 10.62 -9.02
N ILE A 134 20.27 10.54 -9.01
CA ILE A 134 19.48 10.62 -10.24
C ILE A 134 19.65 12.03 -10.79
N PRO A 135 19.90 12.20 -12.11
CA PRO A 135 19.88 13.52 -12.72
C PRO A 135 18.57 14.25 -12.39
N VAL A 136 18.68 15.43 -11.78
CA VAL A 136 17.50 16.24 -11.42
C VAL A 136 16.83 16.69 -12.71
N THR A 137 15.74 16.02 -13.06
CA THR A 137 14.94 16.31 -14.25
C THR A 137 13.54 16.76 -13.83
N PRO A 138 12.88 17.65 -14.59
CA PRO A 138 11.56 18.17 -14.22
C PRO A 138 10.51 17.06 -14.06
N GLU A 139 10.66 15.94 -14.76
CA GLU A 139 9.76 14.79 -14.75
C GLU A 139 9.74 14.05 -13.41
N ILE A 140 10.80 14.15 -12.61
CA ILE A 140 10.87 13.56 -11.26
C ILE A 140 9.78 14.15 -10.35
N LYS A 141 9.30 15.36 -10.63
CA LYS A 141 8.17 15.98 -9.92
C LYS A 141 6.85 15.24 -10.13
N ASN A 142 6.71 14.41 -11.16
CA ASN A 142 5.49 13.65 -11.41
C ASN A 142 5.37 12.41 -10.51
N ILE A 143 6.47 11.99 -9.89
CA ILE A 143 6.51 10.81 -9.02
C ILE A 143 5.90 11.18 -7.66
N LYS A 144 4.71 10.61 -7.40
CA LYS A 144 3.96 10.82 -6.15
C LYS A 144 4.09 9.66 -5.18
N GLY A 145 4.34 8.46 -5.68
CA GLY A 145 4.40 7.28 -4.84
C GLY A 145 5.51 6.31 -5.20
N MET A 146 5.90 5.53 -4.21
CA MET A 146 6.97 4.57 -4.34
C MET A 146 6.74 3.36 -3.47
N ASP A 147 6.80 2.19 -4.10
CA ASP A 147 6.73 0.90 -3.49
C ASP A 147 8.10 0.27 -3.55
N VAL A 148 8.73 0.11 -2.40
CA VAL A 148 10.01 -0.56 -2.29
C VAL A 148 9.80 -1.93 -1.72
N GLN A 149 10.29 -2.93 -2.43
CA GLN A 149 10.33 -4.32 -2.04
C GLN A 149 11.79 -4.76 -2.04
N GLY A 150 12.24 -5.35 -0.94
CA GLY A 150 13.56 -5.94 -0.83
C GLY A 150 13.47 -7.36 -0.30
N ASP A 151 14.59 -8.07 -0.31
CA ASP A 151 14.80 -9.29 0.50
C ASP A 151 16.19 -9.24 1.13
N SER A 152 16.66 -8.01 1.39
CA SER A 152 18.04 -7.75 1.79
C SER A 152 18.12 -6.58 2.75
N HIS A 153 19.25 -6.54 3.44
CA HIS A 153 19.72 -5.40 4.18
C HIS A 153 19.95 -4.23 3.23
N ILE A 154 19.13 -3.19 3.37
CA ILE A 154 19.31 -1.93 2.66
C ILE A 154 19.59 -0.87 3.71
N ARG A 155 20.73 -0.19 3.55
CA ARG A 155 21.06 0.99 4.37
C ARG A 155 19.95 2.03 4.22
N SER A 156 19.26 2.33 5.31
CA SER A 156 18.18 3.34 5.31
C SER A 156 18.66 4.69 4.81
N SER A 157 19.89 5.08 5.16
CA SER A 157 20.49 6.34 4.72
C SER A 157 20.58 6.43 3.20
N ALA A 158 21.01 5.37 2.52
CA ALA A 158 21.08 5.31 1.06
C ALA A 158 19.68 5.36 0.45
N LEU A 159 18.75 4.52 0.95
CA LEU A 159 17.38 4.47 0.45
C LEU A 159 16.67 5.82 0.59
N PHE A 160 16.73 6.45 1.76
CA PHE A 160 16.04 7.71 2.00
C PHE A 160 16.78 8.91 1.39
N GLY A 161 18.10 8.88 1.30
CA GLY A 161 18.88 9.87 0.56
C GLY A 161 18.50 9.88 -0.91
N TRP A 162 18.24 8.70 -1.47
CA TRP A 162 17.71 8.55 -2.82
C TRP A 162 16.26 9.05 -2.93
N MET A 163 15.36 8.64 -2.03
CA MET A 163 13.96 9.12 -2.01
C MET A 163 13.82 10.63 -1.83
N HIS A 164 14.79 11.28 -1.20
CA HIS A 164 14.79 12.72 -1.00
C HIS A 164 14.76 13.50 -2.32
N GLN A 165 15.23 12.90 -3.41
CA GLN A 165 15.30 13.50 -4.74
C GLN A 165 13.92 13.69 -5.39
N PHE A 166 12.86 13.07 -4.87
CA PHE A 166 11.49 13.15 -5.40
C PHE A 166 10.68 14.18 -4.62
N PRO A 167 10.54 15.44 -5.10
CA PRO A 167 9.96 16.55 -4.32
C PRO A 167 8.44 16.43 -4.09
N ASN A 168 7.75 15.57 -4.83
CA ASN A 168 6.31 15.34 -4.69
C ASN A 168 5.97 13.94 -4.13
N LEU A 169 6.97 13.21 -3.63
CA LEU A 169 6.76 11.91 -3.01
C LEU A 169 5.91 12.05 -1.74
N THR A 170 4.69 11.52 -1.81
CA THR A 170 3.65 11.60 -0.79
C THR A 170 3.19 10.22 -0.32
N HIS A 171 3.47 9.17 -1.10
CA HIS A 171 3.12 7.79 -0.80
C HIS A 171 4.37 6.93 -0.74
N LEU A 172 4.50 6.13 0.30
CA LEU A 172 5.63 5.22 0.46
C LEU A 172 5.17 3.88 0.98
N SER A 173 5.57 2.80 0.32
CA SER A 173 5.46 1.43 0.81
C SER A 173 6.85 0.82 0.95
N LEU A 174 7.17 0.27 2.11
CA LEU A 174 8.43 -0.42 2.41
C LEU A 174 8.07 -1.86 2.82
N ILE A 175 8.26 -2.82 1.90
CA ILE A 175 7.94 -4.22 2.14
C ILE A 175 9.19 -5.06 2.15
N ASN A 176 9.32 -5.91 3.16
CA ASN A 176 10.45 -6.82 3.31
C ASN A 176 11.80 -6.08 3.27
N ILE A 177 11.84 -4.85 3.80
CA ILE A 177 13.06 -4.04 3.88
C ILE A 177 13.66 -4.25 5.26
N HIS A 178 14.84 -4.88 5.29
CA HIS A 178 15.65 -4.93 6.48
C HIS A 178 16.40 -3.62 6.60
N VAL A 179 15.89 -2.74 7.47
CA VAL A 179 16.61 -1.52 7.78
C VAL A 179 17.73 -1.86 8.76
N ASP A 180 18.97 -1.56 8.39
CA ASP A 180 20.15 -1.85 9.21
C ASP A 180 20.05 -1.34 10.66
N HIS A 181 20.93 -1.84 11.53
CA HIS A 181 20.98 -1.48 12.94
C HIS A 181 21.18 0.02 13.22
N ASP A 182 21.51 0.82 12.21
CA ASP A 182 21.57 2.27 12.32
C ASP A 182 20.20 2.89 12.61
N ALA A 183 20.21 4.05 13.27
CA ALA A 183 18.99 4.80 13.54
C ALA A 183 18.30 5.14 12.21
N VAL A 184 17.12 4.56 11.97
CA VAL A 184 16.30 4.84 10.78
C VAL A 184 15.94 6.32 10.78
N CYS A 185 16.67 7.12 10.01
CA CYS A 185 16.47 8.55 9.93
C CYS A 185 15.80 8.88 8.60
N ILE A 186 14.47 8.88 8.58
CA ILE A 186 13.73 9.44 7.46
C ILE A 186 13.97 10.96 7.46
N PRO A 187 14.58 11.53 6.41
CA PRO A 187 14.89 12.95 6.36
C PRO A 187 13.64 13.79 6.60
N ASP A 188 13.78 14.86 7.38
CA ASP A 188 12.66 15.76 7.72
C ASP A 188 11.83 16.19 6.52
N PRO A 189 12.42 16.58 5.37
CA PRO A 189 11.65 17.01 4.23
C PRO A 189 10.80 15.87 3.64
N LEU A 190 11.29 14.63 3.64
CA LEU A 190 10.51 13.49 3.16
C LEU A 190 9.37 13.19 4.15
N ARG A 191 9.69 13.09 5.44
CA ARG A 191 8.73 12.83 6.51
C ARG A 191 7.56 13.83 6.52
N SER A 192 7.83 15.11 6.32
CA SER A 192 6.80 16.16 6.35
C SER A 192 5.89 16.16 5.11
N ARG A 193 6.22 15.41 4.06
CA ARG A 193 5.41 15.31 2.83
C ARG A 193 4.65 14.00 2.72
N LEU A 194 5.11 12.95 3.40
CA LEU A 194 4.44 11.65 3.37
C LEU A 194 3.04 11.76 3.99
N THR A 195 2.04 11.42 3.18
CA THR A 195 0.62 11.38 3.52
C THR A 195 0.13 9.95 3.68
N HIS A 196 0.78 9.00 3.01
CA HIS A 196 0.46 7.57 3.03
C HIS A 196 1.74 6.77 3.25
N LEU A 197 1.73 5.91 4.26
CA LEU A 197 2.88 5.08 4.62
C LEU A 197 2.42 3.63 4.85
N HIS A 198 3.06 2.68 4.18
CA HIS A 198 2.84 1.25 4.40
C HIS A 198 4.18 0.61 4.73
N VAL A 199 4.32 0.08 5.93
CA VAL A 199 5.56 -0.57 6.37
C VAL A 199 5.29 -2.02 6.77
N TYR A 200 6.14 -2.92 6.28
CA TYR A 200 6.25 -4.28 6.77
C TYR A 200 7.51 -4.39 7.62
N LEU A 201 7.35 -4.77 8.89
CA LEU A 201 8.38 -4.71 9.90
C LEU A 201 8.73 -6.12 10.38
N TRP A 202 9.95 -6.54 10.05
CA TRP A 202 10.50 -7.85 10.44
C TRP A 202 11.00 -7.93 11.87
N PHE A 203 11.24 -6.80 12.53
CA PHE A 203 11.77 -6.76 13.90
C PHE A 203 11.04 -5.68 14.70
N ASP A 204 10.77 -5.98 15.97
CA ASP A 204 10.23 -5.05 16.97
C ASP A 204 11.02 -3.72 17.02
N SER A 205 12.34 -3.82 16.95
CA SER A 205 13.26 -2.69 16.96
C SER A 205 13.02 -1.74 15.79
N HIS A 206 12.49 -2.21 14.66
CA HIS A 206 12.13 -1.34 13.55
C HIS A 206 10.92 -0.49 13.89
N VAL A 207 9.90 -1.07 14.52
CA VAL A 207 8.70 -0.31 14.95
C VAL A 207 9.11 0.83 15.86
N ASN A 208 9.99 0.53 16.83
CA ASN A 208 10.54 1.53 17.72
C ASN A 208 11.31 2.60 16.96
N ARG A 209 12.13 2.25 15.97
CA ARG A 209 12.86 3.28 15.21
C ARG A 209 11.97 4.14 14.31
N PHE A 210 10.89 3.60 13.76
CA PHE A 210 9.95 4.40 12.97
C PHE A 210 9.07 5.30 13.85
N PHE A 211 8.62 4.81 15.01
CA PHE A 211 7.61 5.45 15.84
C PHE A 211 8.04 5.76 17.29
N ASP A 212 8.82 4.93 17.97
CA ASP A 212 9.34 5.17 19.33
C ASP A 212 10.78 5.72 19.38
N ASN A 213 10.92 7.05 19.37
CA ASN A 213 12.21 7.73 19.34
C ASN A 213 12.82 8.02 20.71
N ARG A 214 12.55 7.19 21.73
CA ARG A 214 13.29 7.24 23.01
C ARG A 214 14.81 7.27 22.81
N LEU A 215 15.31 6.70 21.71
CA LEU A 215 16.73 6.60 21.40
C LEU A 215 17.31 7.81 20.64
N SER A 216 16.52 8.76 20.13
CA SER A 216 17.06 9.93 19.41
C SER A 216 16.14 11.17 19.45
N PRO A 217 16.51 12.22 20.20
CA PRO A 217 15.72 13.46 20.31
C PRO A 217 15.47 14.17 18.97
N SER A 218 16.42 14.11 18.03
CA SER A 218 16.28 14.75 16.71
C SER A 218 15.20 14.08 15.85
N LEU A 219 14.91 12.80 16.11
CA LEU A 219 13.86 12.06 15.43
C LEU A 219 12.47 12.34 16.03
N ASN A 220 12.34 13.07 17.15
CA ASN A 220 11.08 13.29 17.86
C ASN A 220 10.07 14.24 17.17
N ARG A 221 10.23 14.51 15.87
CA ARG A 221 9.23 15.30 15.13
C ARG A 221 7.99 14.45 14.77
N PRO A 222 6.81 15.07 14.77
CA PRO A 222 5.58 14.42 14.37
C PRO A 222 5.53 14.17 12.86
N TRP A 223 4.80 13.13 12.48
CA TRP A 223 4.30 12.83 11.16
C TRP A 223 3.08 13.71 10.86
N SER A 224 3.30 15.03 10.79
CA SER A 224 2.22 16.01 10.70
C SER A 224 1.34 15.87 9.46
N SER A 225 1.88 15.32 8.37
CA SER A 225 1.15 15.19 7.10
C SER A 225 0.59 13.79 6.88
N LEU A 226 0.93 12.83 7.76
CA LEU A 226 0.53 11.44 7.58
C LEU A 226 -0.95 11.27 7.90
N THR A 227 -1.70 10.81 6.91
CA THR A 227 -3.16 10.63 6.96
C THR A 227 -3.57 9.16 6.88
N SER A 228 -2.77 8.30 6.25
CA SER A 228 -3.03 6.86 6.16
C SER A 228 -1.77 6.07 6.49
N LEU A 229 -1.91 5.12 7.41
CA LEU A 229 -0.80 4.27 7.85
C LEU A 229 -1.23 2.80 7.85
N THR A 230 -0.43 1.97 7.20
CA THR A 230 -0.50 0.51 7.28
C THR A 230 0.78 0.00 7.92
N VAL A 231 0.65 -0.74 9.03
CA VAL A 231 1.77 -1.38 9.73
C VAL A 231 1.53 -2.87 9.76
N GLU A 232 2.44 -3.63 9.15
CA GLU A 232 2.45 -5.08 9.19
C GLU A 232 3.61 -5.58 10.05
N MET A 233 3.28 -6.43 11.01
CA MET A 233 4.20 -7.05 11.95
C MET A 233 3.73 -8.49 12.26
N PRO A 234 3.56 -9.37 11.24
CA PRO A 234 2.90 -10.68 11.38
C PRO A 234 3.63 -11.65 12.30
N ASN A 235 4.93 -11.46 12.54
CA ASN A 235 5.72 -12.31 13.44
C ASN A 235 5.92 -11.68 14.83
N TRP A 236 5.16 -10.63 15.17
CA TRP A 236 5.39 -9.84 16.38
C TRP A 236 4.15 -9.55 17.18
N VAL A 237 4.42 -9.27 18.45
CA VAL A 237 3.46 -8.89 19.45
C VAL A 237 3.21 -7.38 19.36
N LEU A 238 1.95 -6.97 19.21
CA LEU A 238 1.58 -5.57 19.35
C LEU A 238 1.62 -5.15 20.83
N GLU A 239 2.50 -4.20 21.13
CA GLU A 239 2.62 -3.60 22.46
C GLU A 239 1.90 -2.24 22.59
N ASN A 240 1.53 -1.85 23.81
CA ASN A 240 0.86 -0.58 24.12
C ASN A 240 1.71 0.63 23.71
N HIS A 241 3.02 0.58 23.98
CA HIS A 241 3.89 1.72 23.69
C HIS A 241 3.97 2.01 22.18
N ILE A 242 3.88 0.99 21.33
CA ILE A 242 3.88 1.11 19.86
C ILE A 242 2.63 1.86 19.39
N LEU A 243 1.43 1.41 19.79
CA LEU A 243 0.18 2.02 19.37
C LEU A 243 0.09 3.48 19.82
N ARG A 244 0.52 3.75 21.06
CA ARG A 244 0.64 5.12 21.56
C ARG A 244 1.59 5.98 20.75
N ALA A 245 2.76 5.45 20.41
CA ALA A 245 3.77 6.17 19.64
C ALA A 245 3.25 6.53 18.24
N ILE A 246 2.58 5.59 17.57
CA ILE A 246 1.92 5.83 16.27
C ILE A 246 0.93 6.99 16.36
N LEU A 247 -0.01 6.93 17.33
CA LEU A 247 -1.09 7.91 17.45
C LEU A 247 -0.61 9.27 17.97
N ALA A 248 0.34 9.30 18.90
CA ALA A 248 0.91 10.54 19.42
C ALA A 248 1.71 11.31 18.35
N ARG A 249 2.36 10.58 17.44
CA ARG A 249 3.22 11.18 16.41
C ARG A 249 2.49 11.48 15.11
N SER A 250 1.33 10.89 14.88
CA SER A 250 0.55 11.08 13.66
C SER A 250 -0.79 11.74 14.01
N PRO A 251 -0.80 13.01 14.44
CA PRO A 251 -2.01 13.65 14.97
C PRO A 251 -3.13 13.80 13.92
N ASN A 252 -2.77 13.81 12.64
CA ASN A 252 -3.69 13.94 11.51
C ASN A 252 -4.06 12.59 10.87
N LEU A 253 -3.77 11.47 11.54
CA LEU A 253 -4.04 10.15 11.02
C LEU A 253 -5.55 9.89 10.92
N VAL A 254 -6.01 9.60 9.71
CA VAL A 254 -7.41 9.33 9.36
C VAL A 254 -7.65 7.83 9.22
N GLU A 255 -6.67 7.10 8.69
CA GLU A 255 -6.75 5.66 8.46
C GLU A 255 -5.56 4.95 9.11
N LEU A 256 -5.83 3.93 9.92
CA LEU A 256 -4.81 3.10 10.55
C LEU A 256 -5.16 1.63 10.37
N PHE A 257 -4.28 0.90 9.71
CA PHE A 257 -4.35 -0.54 9.53
C PHE A 257 -3.16 -1.19 10.24
N ILE A 258 -3.45 -2.08 11.19
CA ILE A 258 -2.44 -2.85 11.92
C ILE A 258 -2.70 -4.32 11.65
N VAL A 259 -1.66 -5.00 11.19
CA VAL A 259 -1.57 -6.45 11.02
C VAL A 259 -0.49 -6.92 11.99
N ALA A 260 -0.86 -7.69 13.00
CA ALA A 260 0.07 -8.20 14.02
C ALA A 260 0.02 -9.72 14.10
N GLY A 261 1.10 -10.34 14.56
CA GLY A 261 1.09 -11.78 14.86
C GLY A 261 0.35 -12.09 16.14
N GLU A 262 0.62 -11.30 17.17
CA GLU A 262 0.07 -11.49 18.50
C GLU A 262 -0.21 -10.14 19.17
N VAL A 263 -0.82 -10.19 20.36
CA VAL A 263 -1.08 -9.02 21.20
C VAL A 263 -0.65 -9.37 22.60
N ASP A 264 0.12 -8.50 23.23
CA ASP A 264 0.69 -8.79 24.54
C ASP A 264 -0.43 -8.84 25.59
N PRO A 265 -0.70 -10.01 26.21
CA PRO A 265 -1.80 -10.17 27.16
C PRO A 265 -1.53 -9.47 28.49
N ASP A 266 -0.26 -9.24 28.84
CA ASP A 266 0.15 -8.77 30.16
C ASP A 266 0.34 -7.24 30.22
N GLN A 267 0.08 -6.52 29.14
CA GLN A 267 0.25 -5.07 29.14
C GLN A 267 -0.88 -4.29 29.78
N ASN A 268 -0.47 -3.34 30.61
CA ASN A 268 -1.30 -2.23 31.04
C ASN A 268 -1.53 -1.27 29.88
N TRP A 269 -2.55 -1.55 29.08
CA TRP A 269 -3.02 -0.66 28.02
C TRP A 269 -3.44 0.69 28.60
N THR A 270 -2.83 1.77 28.13
CA THR A 270 -3.11 3.11 28.63
C THR A 270 -4.12 3.81 27.75
N ALA A 271 -4.97 4.63 28.37
CA ALA A 271 -5.98 5.38 27.66
C ALA A 271 -5.39 6.16 26.46
N THR A 272 -5.85 5.81 25.26
CA THR A 272 -5.35 6.36 24.00
C THR A 272 -6.54 6.80 23.17
N SER A 273 -6.49 8.02 22.63
CA SER A 273 -7.57 8.57 21.83
C SER A 273 -7.07 9.23 20.56
N SER A 274 -7.91 9.22 19.53
CA SER A 274 -7.69 10.00 18.31
C SER A 274 -9.00 10.66 17.86
N ARG A 275 -8.94 11.96 17.57
CA ARG A 275 -10.09 12.74 17.09
C ARG A 275 -10.19 12.76 15.56
N THR A 276 -9.16 12.32 14.87
CA THR A 276 -9.05 12.38 13.40
C THR A 276 -9.27 11.02 12.77
N LEU A 277 -9.05 9.94 13.52
CA LEU A 277 -9.14 8.57 13.02
C LEU A 277 -10.59 8.20 12.66
N ARG A 278 -10.81 7.90 11.37
CA ARG A 278 -12.09 7.52 10.77
C ARG A 278 -12.15 6.04 10.40
N THR A 279 -11.01 5.45 10.10
CA THR A 279 -10.87 4.02 9.80
C THR A 279 -9.81 3.42 10.71
N PHE A 280 -10.20 2.39 11.45
CA PHE A 280 -9.30 1.62 12.29
C PHE A 280 -9.47 0.15 11.95
N SER A 281 -8.38 -0.48 11.55
CA SER A 281 -8.30 -1.91 11.28
C SER A 281 -7.28 -2.54 12.20
N PHE A 282 -7.70 -3.56 12.92
CA PHE A 282 -6.85 -4.34 13.79
C PHE A 282 -7.02 -5.83 13.48
N TRP A 283 -6.03 -6.38 12.79
CA TRP A 283 -5.99 -7.78 12.41
C TRP A 283 -4.83 -8.47 13.11
N VAL A 284 -5.14 -9.61 13.71
CA VAL A 284 -4.18 -10.48 14.36
C VAL A 284 -4.20 -11.83 13.63
N GLU A 285 -3.02 -12.30 13.26
CA GLU A 285 -2.84 -13.59 12.61
C GLU A 285 -3.04 -14.74 13.61
N GLY A 286 -3.78 -15.78 13.21
CA GLY A 286 -3.87 -17.02 13.97
C GLY A 286 -5.02 -17.16 14.99
N ALA A 287 -4.99 -18.27 15.72
CA ALA A 287 -6.08 -18.76 16.58
C ALA A 287 -5.91 -18.43 18.08
N SER A 288 -4.88 -17.67 18.45
CA SER A 288 -4.46 -17.43 19.84
C SER A 288 -5.06 -16.16 20.46
N LEU A 289 -5.89 -15.40 19.74
CA LEU A 289 -6.44 -14.15 20.26
C LEU A 289 -7.52 -14.41 21.31
N GLU A 290 -7.13 -14.28 22.58
CA GLU A 290 -8.04 -14.40 23.72
C GLU A 290 -8.92 -13.15 23.88
N GLU A 291 -10.15 -13.34 24.38
CA GLU A 291 -11.14 -12.26 24.53
C GLU A 291 -10.68 -11.16 25.51
N ASN A 292 -10.11 -11.56 26.66
CA ASN A 292 -9.51 -10.67 27.67
C ASN A 292 -8.51 -9.68 27.06
N VAL A 293 -7.69 -10.09 26.09
CA VAL A 293 -6.70 -9.24 25.45
C VAL A 293 -7.38 -8.16 24.60
N LEU A 294 -8.39 -8.54 23.81
CA LEU A 294 -9.23 -7.59 23.08
C LEU A 294 -9.99 -6.65 24.02
N VAL A 295 -10.51 -7.16 25.14
CA VAL A 295 -11.17 -6.35 26.17
C VAL A 295 -10.23 -5.31 26.76
N ALA A 296 -8.98 -5.67 27.05
CA ALA A 296 -7.98 -4.77 27.61
C ALA A 296 -7.58 -3.69 26.58
N LEU A 297 -7.19 -4.12 25.37
CA LEU A 297 -6.82 -3.23 24.26
C LEU A 297 -7.96 -2.26 23.95
N PHE A 298 -9.12 -2.78 23.55
CA PHE A 298 -10.25 -1.92 23.20
C PHE A 298 -10.76 -1.18 24.42
N GLY A 299 -10.58 -1.66 25.64
CA GLY A 299 -10.89 -0.93 26.88
C GLY A 299 -10.15 0.39 27.01
N ALA A 300 -8.93 0.47 26.47
CA ALA A 300 -8.08 1.66 26.52
C ALA A 300 -8.29 2.63 25.35
N LEU A 301 -8.99 2.24 24.27
CA LEU A 301 -9.13 3.07 23.07
C LEU A 301 -10.37 3.97 23.09
N SER A 302 -10.26 5.17 22.51
CA SER A 302 -11.40 6.08 22.29
C SER A 302 -11.26 6.86 20.99
N PHE A 303 -12.10 6.54 19.99
CA PHE A 303 -12.02 7.13 18.65
C PHE A 303 -13.35 7.78 18.25
N PRO A 304 -13.65 9.01 18.72
CA PRO A 304 -14.95 9.66 18.49
C PRO A 304 -15.32 9.91 17.02
N SER A 305 -14.34 10.00 16.13
CA SER A 305 -14.58 10.22 14.69
C SER A 305 -14.61 8.91 13.88
N LEU A 306 -14.56 7.76 14.55
CA LEU A 306 -14.49 6.47 13.87
C LEU A 306 -15.79 6.19 13.10
N SER A 307 -15.63 5.82 11.84
CA SER A 307 -16.72 5.45 10.93
C SER A 307 -16.59 4.00 10.43
N ASN A 308 -15.37 3.47 10.30
CA ASN A 308 -15.14 2.11 9.85
C ASN A 308 -14.26 1.38 10.86
N LEU A 309 -14.74 0.23 11.34
CA LEU A 309 -14.02 -0.65 12.24
C LEU A 309 -13.84 -2.01 11.58
N ILE A 310 -12.59 -2.44 11.42
CA ILE A 310 -12.24 -3.82 11.03
C ILE A 310 -11.52 -4.45 12.22
N VAL A 311 -11.96 -5.61 12.69
CA VAL A 311 -11.36 -6.27 13.86
C VAL A 311 -11.39 -7.80 13.73
N THR A 312 -10.31 -8.46 14.14
CA THR A 312 -10.29 -9.93 14.26
C THR A 312 -11.32 -10.42 15.26
N ALA A 313 -12.19 -11.33 14.81
CA ALA A 313 -13.13 -12.02 15.69
C ALA A 313 -12.38 -13.05 16.55
N PRO A 314 -12.70 -13.16 17.86
CA PRO A 314 -12.16 -14.23 18.68
C PRO A 314 -12.66 -15.61 18.17
N PRO A 315 -11.77 -16.59 17.93
CA PRO A 315 -12.06 -17.79 17.15
C PRO A 315 -13.06 -18.77 17.78
N ARG A 316 -13.44 -18.58 19.05
CA ARG A 316 -14.29 -19.52 19.82
C ARG A 316 -15.40 -18.84 20.62
N CYS A 317 -15.56 -17.52 20.49
CA CYS A 317 -16.44 -16.75 21.37
C CYS A 317 -17.39 -15.90 20.53
N GLY A 318 -18.71 -16.10 20.66
CA GLY A 318 -19.69 -15.11 20.21
C GLY A 318 -19.71 -13.82 21.04
N ASN A 319 -18.85 -13.72 22.06
CA ASN A 319 -18.83 -12.57 22.95
C ASN A 319 -18.07 -11.39 22.32
N LEU A 320 -18.83 -10.47 21.75
CA LEU A 320 -18.34 -9.22 21.17
C LEU A 320 -18.63 -8.00 22.08
N ALA A 321 -18.87 -8.21 23.38
CA ALA A 321 -19.24 -7.13 24.30
C ALA A 321 -18.15 -6.05 24.45
N PHE A 322 -16.90 -6.37 24.13
CA PHE A 322 -15.82 -5.38 24.08
C PHE A 322 -16.05 -4.32 22.98
N ILE A 323 -16.63 -4.71 21.84
CA ILE A 323 -16.98 -3.79 20.74
C ILE A 323 -18.08 -2.83 21.23
N SER A 324 -19.19 -3.33 21.77
CA SER A 324 -20.26 -2.45 22.28
C SER A 324 -19.76 -1.48 23.35
N ARG A 325 -18.89 -1.94 24.28
CA ARG A 325 -18.25 -1.07 25.28
C ARG A 325 -17.37 0.00 24.62
N PHE A 326 -16.59 -0.38 23.61
CA PHE A 326 -15.76 0.54 22.84
C PHE A 326 -16.60 1.59 22.10
N LEU A 327 -17.69 1.21 21.44
CA LEU A 327 -18.57 2.12 20.72
C LEU A 327 -19.24 3.14 21.66
N ARG A 328 -19.79 2.68 22.79
CA ARG A 328 -20.40 3.57 23.79
C ARG A 328 -19.39 4.56 24.37
N ARG A 329 -18.18 4.11 24.68
CA ARG A 329 -17.12 4.99 25.22
C ARG A 329 -16.61 5.97 24.18
N SER A 330 -16.38 5.52 22.95
CA SER A 330 -15.91 6.37 21.85
C SER A 330 -16.97 7.36 21.41
N LYS A 331 -18.26 7.06 21.60
CA LYS A 331 -19.40 7.85 21.11
C LYS A 331 -19.33 8.12 19.60
N CYS A 332 -18.74 7.19 18.86
CA CYS A 332 -18.62 7.25 17.42
C CYS A 332 -19.89 6.72 16.72
N ARG A 333 -19.98 6.94 15.41
CA ARG A 333 -21.08 6.44 14.57
C ARG A 333 -20.48 5.65 13.42
N LEU A 334 -20.51 4.32 13.55
CA LEU A 334 -19.98 3.47 12.50
C LEU A 334 -20.91 3.43 11.29
N SER A 335 -20.33 3.61 10.10
CA SER A 335 -20.92 3.23 8.83
C SER A 335 -20.67 1.77 8.50
N SER A 336 -19.56 1.20 8.97
CA SER A 336 -19.16 -0.18 8.69
C SER A 336 -18.50 -0.85 9.89
N LEU A 337 -18.90 -2.09 10.17
CA LEU A 337 -18.24 -3.02 11.08
C LEU A 337 -17.88 -4.28 10.30
N THR A 338 -16.59 -4.62 10.21
CA THR A 338 -16.13 -5.83 9.55
C THR A 338 -15.40 -6.72 10.54
N LEU A 339 -15.79 -7.99 10.62
CA LEU A 339 -15.08 -8.98 11.42
C LEU A 339 -14.20 -9.87 10.55
N THR A 340 -12.92 -9.96 10.89
CA THR A 340 -11.92 -10.78 10.18
C THR A 340 -11.64 -12.10 10.90
N ASN A 341 -10.88 -13.00 10.26
CA ASN A 341 -10.62 -14.37 10.71
C ASN A 341 -11.91 -15.20 10.83
N VAL A 342 -12.86 -14.91 9.95
CA VAL A 342 -14.14 -15.58 9.88
C VAL A 342 -14.15 -16.39 8.59
N LYS A 343 -14.19 -17.72 8.69
CA LYS A 343 -14.17 -18.60 7.51
C LYS A 343 -15.46 -18.38 6.69
N THR A 344 -15.32 -17.95 5.44
CA THR A 344 -16.43 -17.45 4.63
C THR A 344 -17.10 -18.50 3.74
N GLU A 345 -16.41 -19.55 3.27
CA GLU A 345 -16.88 -20.15 2.01
C GLU A 345 -17.50 -21.55 2.02
N ASP A 346 -17.22 -22.46 2.97
CA ASP A 346 -17.76 -23.84 2.83
C ASP A 346 -18.27 -24.51 4.12
N SER A 347 -18.36 -23.78 5.23
CA SER A 347 -18.91 -24.35 6.45
C SER A 347 -20.32 -23.81 6.69
N GLU A 348 -21.35 -24.66 6.55
CA GLU A 348 -22.71 -24.41 7.07
C GLU A 348 -22.71 -23.89 8.53
N TRP A 349 -21.62 -24.16 9.24
CA TRP A 349 -21.27 -23.66 10.57
C TRP A 349 -21.19 -22.13 10.68
N PHE A 350 -20.88 -21.41 9.60
CA PHE A 350 -20.68 -19.96 9.67
C PHE A 350 -22.00 -19.19 9.75
N GLU A 351 -23.01 -19.58 8.96
CA GLU A 351 -24.29 -18.86 8.92
C GLU A 351 -24.99 -18.84 10.29
N ASN A 352 -24.76 -19.88 11.09
CA ASN A 352 -25.31 -20.05 12.44
C ASN A 352 -24.32 -19.69 13.56
N SER A 353 -23.15 -19.16 13.23
CA SER A 353 -22.12 -18.84 14.22
C SER A 353 -22.62 -17.79 15.23
N GLU A 354 -22.26 -17.98 16.50
CA GLU A 354 -22.58 -17.01 17.56
C GLU A 354 -21.96 -15.64 17.28
N VAL A 355 -20.79 -15.61 16.63
CA VAL A 355 -20.10 -14.39 16.19
C VAL A 355 -20.97 -13.59 15.23
N ARG A 356 -21.56 -14.23 14.21
CA ARG A 356 -22.44 -13.56 13.24
C ARG A 356 -23.66 -12.97 13.93
N ARG A 357 -24.34 -13.75 14.78
CA ARG A 357 -25.51 -13.28 15.55
C ARG A 357 -25.16 -12.10 16.46
N ALA A 358 -24.04 -12.17 17.16
CA ALA A 358 -23.58 -11.08 18.03
C ALA A 358 -23.22 -9.81 17.22
N ALA A 359 -22.54 -9.96 16.07
CA ALA A 359 -22.17 -8.84 15.22
C ALA A 359 -23.40 -8.14 14.61
N VAL A 360 -24.40 -8.92 14.16
CA VAL A 360 -25.68 -8.39 13.68
C VAL A 360 -26.42 -7.66 14.80
N SER A 361 -26.48 -8.23 16.00
CA SER A 361 -27.09 -7.59 17.16
C SER A 361 -26.41 -6.26 17.53
N ILE A 362 -25.07 -6.19 17.43
CA ILE A 362 -24.32 -4.93 17.56
C ILE A 362 -24.70 -3.95 16.44
N GLY A 363 -24.80 -4.43 15.20
CA GLY A 363 -25.23 -3.63 14.06
C GLY A 363 -26.60 -2.99 14.29
N GLU A 364 -27.56 -3.75 14.80
CA GLU A 364 -28.90 -3.26 15.17
C GLU A 364 -28.85 -2.28 16.35
N GLU A 365 -28.14 -2.63 17.44
CA GLU A 365 -28.04 -1.80 18.65
C GLU A 365 -27.48 -0.40 18.35
N PHE A 366 -26.44 -0.32 17.50
CA PHE A 366 -25.75 0.92 17.17
C PHE A 366 -26.15 1.51 15.82
N ALA A 367 -27.19 0.95 15.17
CA ALA A 367 -27.66 1.36 13.83
C ALA A 367 -26.53 1.43 12.78
N ILE A 368 -25.66 0.42 12.76
CA ILE A 368 -24.54 0.30 11.81
C ILE A 368 -25.10 -0.21 10.47
N PRO A 369 -25.01 0.57 9.38
CA PRO A 369 -25.61 0.19 8.10
C PRO A 369 -25.00 -1.06 7.44
N SER A 370 -23.72 -1.33 7.69
CA SER A 370 -22.97 -2.42 7.04
C SER A 370 -22.25 -3.26 8.09
N VAL A 371 -22.63 -4.53 8.21
CA VAL A 371 -21.91 -5.54 9.00
C VAL A 371 -21.39 -6.60 8.04
N GLU A 372 -20.07 -6.70 7.92
CA GLU A 372 -19.36 -7.56 6.96
C GLU A 372 -18.50 -8.59 7.68
N PHE A 373 -18.15 -9.65 6.96
CA PHE A 373 -17.27 -10.71 7.43
C PHE A 373 -16.26 -11.01 6.34
N ALA A 374 -15.00 -11.19 6.72
CA ALA A 374 -13.90 -11.49 5.81
C ALA A 374 -12.94 -12.46 6.48
N PHE A 375 -12.10 -13.14 5.70
CA PHE A 375 -11.02 -13.94 6.27
C PHE A 375 -9.85 -13.04 6.64
N THR A 376 -9.44 -12.16 5.73
CA THR A 376 -8.33 -11.22 5.94
C THR A 376 -8.77 -9.75 5.85
N THR A 377 -7.95 -8.83 6.38
CA THR A 377 -8.14 -7.38 6.15
C THR A 377 -8.13 -7.03 4.67
N ALA A 378 -7.36 -7.76 3.87
CA ALA A 378 -7.17 -7.51 2.44
C ALA A 378 -8.44 -7.68 1.60
N GLU A 379 -9.31 -8.60 2.02
CA GLU A 379 -10.60 -8.86 1.40
C GLU A 379 -11.66 -7.82 1.77
N THR A 380 -11.41 -6.99 2.79
CA THR A 380 -12.42 -6.04 3.25
C THR A 380 -12.58 -4.88 2.25
N ARG A 381 -13.84 -4.55 1.93
CA ARG A 381 -14.17 -3.42 1.04
C ARG A 381 -13.55 -2.11 1.50
N VAL A 382 -13.50 -1.88 2.82
CA VAL A 382 -12.93 -0.66 3.42
C VAL A 382 -11.42 -0.55 3.14
N TYR A 383 -10.67 -1.65 3.29
CA TYR A 383 -9.24 -1.67 2.97
C TYR A 383 -9.00 -1.50 1.47
N GLN A 384 -9.75 -2.24 0.64
CA GLN A 384 -9.64 -2.15 -0.81
C GLN A 384 -9.89 -0.72 -1.31
N ALA A 385 -10.98 -0.09 -0.88
CA ALA A 385 -11.30 1.29 -1.24
C ALA A 385 -10.24 2.28 -0.73
N SER A 386 -9.63 2.04 0.44
CA SER A 386 -8.51 2.86 0.92
C SER A 386 -7.31 2.75 -0.02
N LYS A 387 -6.88 1.54 -0.37
CA LYS A 387 -5.75 1.34 -1.29
C LYS A 387 -6.01 1.82 -2.71
N GLU A 388 -7.24 1.73 -3.23
CA GLU A 388 -7.58 2.33 -4.53
C GLU A 388 -7.39 3.84 -4.54
N ARG A 389 -7.76 4.52 -3.45
CA ARG A 389 -7.52 5.96 -3.29
C ARG A 389 -6.02 6.31 -3.22
N TRP A 390 -5.18 5.47 -2.61
CA TRP A 390 -3.74 5.72 -2.54
C TRP A 390 -3.10 5.84 -3.93
N TYR A 391 -3.56 5.01 -4.86
CA TYR A 391 -2.99 4.93 -6.20
C TYR A 391 -3.83 5.68 -7.23
N ASP A 392 -4.75 6.56 -6.81
CA ASP A 392 -5.68 7.32 -7.67
C ASP A 392 -6.41 6.44 -8.71
N LEU A 393 -6.66 5.15 -8.46
CA LEU A 393 -7.09 4.18 -9.49
C LEU A 393 -8.53 4.38 -10.01
N ASP A 394 -9.28 5.27 -9.37
CA ASP A 394 -10.68 5.62 -9.67
C ASP A 394 -10.84 6.94 -10.42
N SER A 395 -9.89 7.27 -11.29
CA SER A 395 -10.09 8.33 -12.28
C SER A 395 -11.08 7.82 -13.33
N SER A 396 -12.37 8.03 -13.05
CA SER A 396 -13.55 7.77 -13.87
C SER A 396 -13.55 8.56 -15.19
N TRP A 397 -12.58 8.26 -16.06
CA TRP A 397 -12.53 8.71 -17.44
C TRP A 397 -12.82 7.55 -18.37
N LEU A 398 -14.06 7.07 -18.38
CA LEU A 398 -14.65 6.32 -19.49
C LEU A 398 -16.13 6.64 -19.63
#